data_AF-A0A0Q5ANG4-F1
#
_entry.id   AF-A0A0Q5ANG4-F1
#
_cell.length_a   1.000
_cell.length_b   1.000
_cell.length_c   1.000
_cell.angle_alpha   90.00
_cell.angle_beta   90.00
_cell.angle_gamma   90.00
#
_symmetry.space_group_name_H-M   'P 1'
#
loop_
_entity.id
_entity.type
_entity.pdbx_description
1 polymer ?
#
loop_
_entity_poly.entity_id
_entity_poly.type
_entity_poly.pdbx_seq_one_letter_code
_entity_poly.pdbx_strand_id
1 'polypeptide(L)'
;MPRNEQIPSTIERSDEHAQALWSAAHDSAVESYGDGERAHRTAFAALKHEYEKVGDHWERKAEKGPSDDRAAQSGPSGSGEAAGGVDANATKAHLLDLAKRLDIRGRSRMTKPELVEALQRENTKRTRKAAD
;
A
#
# COMPACT_ATOMS: atom_id res chain seq x y z
N MET A 1 20.99 -4.38 17.90
CA MET A 1 20.91 -3.22 16.97
C MET A 1 19.44 -3.07 16.59
N PRO A 2 18.79 -1.88 16.69
CA PRO A 2 17.35 -1.81 16.47
C PRO A 2 17.00 -1.92 14.98
N ARG A 3 15.76 -2.38 14.77
CA ARG A 3 15.08 -2.95 13.60
C ARG A 3 14.92 -2.03 12.37
N ASN A 4 15.66 -0.92 12.30
CA ASN A 4 15.39 0.17 11.36
C ASN A 4 16.01 -0.07 9.97
N GLU A 5 17.07 -0.87 9.84
CA GLU A 5 17.75 -1.11 8.55
C GLU A 5 16.99 -2.04 7.58
N GLN A 6 15.79 -2.53 7.95
CA GLN A 6 15.00 -3.48 7.15
C GLN A 6 13.60 -2.96 6.77
N ILE A 7 13.23 -1.76 7.20
CA ILE A 7 11.91 -1.20 6.90
C ILE A 7 11.93 -0.63 5.47
N PRO A 8 10.95 -0.94 4.60
CA PRO A 8 10.88 -0.36 3.28
C PRO A 8 10.75 1.16 3.35
N SER A 9 11.47 1.90 2.49
CA SER A 9 11.48 3.38 2.55
C SER A 9 10.11 4.03 2.45
N THR A 10 9.14 3.38 1.79
CA THR A 10 7.75 3.85 1.76
C THR A 10 7.10 3.84 3.14
N ILE A 11 7.44 2.86 3.97
CA ILE A 11 6.95 2.72 5.35
C ILE A 11 7.67 3.71 6.25
N GLU A 12 8.98 3.89 6.09
CA GLU A 12 9.75 4.90 6.85
C GLU A 12 9.20 6.32 6.66
N ARG A 13 8.70 6.63 5.47
CA ARG A 13 8.06 7.92 5.15
C ARG A 13 6.58 8.01 5.56
N SER A 14 6.02 6.92 6.09
CA SER A 14 4.64 6.88 6.61
C SER A 14 4.60 7.26 8.10
N ASP A 15 3.42 7.45 8.66
CA ASP A 15 3.28 7.79 10.08
C ASP A 15 3.76 6.66 11.02
N GLU A 16 4.02 7.00 12.28
CA GLU A 16 4.57 6.08 13.27
C GLU A 16 3.72 4.82 13.46
N HIS A 17 2.40 4.92 13.32
CA HIS A 17 1.54 3.76 13.46
C HIS A 17 1.63 2.83 12.25
N ALA A 18 1.81 3.35 11.03
CA ALA A 18 2.09 2.52 9.86
C ALA A 18 3.40 1.74 10.05
N GLN A 19 4.44 2.41 10.54
CA GLN A 19 5.75 1.81 10.82
C GLN A 19 5.66 0.71 11.89
N ALA A 20 4.95 1.00 12.99
CA ALA A 20 4.75 0.05 14.09
C ALA A 20 3.94 -1.17 13.65
N LEU A 21 2.85 -0.96 12.89
CA LEU A 21 2.01 -2.04 12.39
C LEU A 21 2.78 -2.96 11.44
N TRP A 22 3.53 -2.39 10.50
CA TRP A 22 4.34 -3.18 9.57
C TRP A 22 5.44 -3.95 10.30
N SER A 23 6.16 -3.30 11.22
CA SER A 23 7.24 -3.94 11.98
C SER A 23 6.72 -5.09 12.84
N ALA A 24 5.64 -4.88 13.60
CA ALA A 24 5.06 -5.93 14.44
C ALA A 24 4.57 -7.13 13.60
N ALA A 25 3.92 -6.87 12.45
CA ALA A 25 3.46 -7.92 11.55
C ALA A 25 4.64 -8.67 10.89
N HIS A 26 5.70 -7.94 10.53
CA HIS A 26 6.92 -8.54 10.00
C HIS A 26 7.58 -9.45 11.01
N ASP A 27 7.75 -8.99 12.25
CA ASP A 27 8.41 -9.73 13.32
C ASP A 27 7.70 -11.05 13.62
N SER A 28 6.37 -10.99 13.76
CA SER A 28 5.55 -12.18 13.96
C SER A 28 5.64 -13.15 12.77
N ALA A 29 5.73 -12.62 11.55
CA ALA A 29 5.86 -13.46 10.36
C ALA A 29 7.26 -14.07 10.22
N VAL A 30 8.31 -13.37 10.62
CA VAL A 30 9.69 -13.90 10.70
C VAL A 30 9.77 -15.01 11.74
N GLU A 31 9.15 -14.84 12.91
CA GLU A 31 9.08 -15.88 13.94
C GLU A 31 8.34 -17.14 13.43
N SER A 32 7.32 -16.94 12.60
CA SER A 32 6.48 -18.04 12.09
C SER A 32 7.07 -18.77 10.88
N TYR A 33 7.72 -18.03 9.98
CA TYR A 33 8.10 -18.53 8.65
C TYR A 33 9.59 -18.42 8.34
N GLY A 34 10.36 -17.77 9.22
CA GLY A 34 11.71 -17.31 8.92
C GLY A 34 11.71 -15.99 8.14
N ASP A 35 12.89 -15.36 8.10
CA ASP A 35 13.11 -14.16 7.31
C ASP A 35 13.00 -14.45 5.81
N GLY A 36 12.40 -13.53 5.06
CA GLY A 36 12.24 -13.63 3.62
C GLY A 36 10.91 -13.10 3.07
N GLU A 37 10.69 -13.35 1.79
CA GLU A 37 9.59 -12.75 1.02
C GLU A 37 8.20 -13.00 1.62
N ARG A 38 8.00 -14.17 2.26
CA ARG A 38 6.73 -14.51 2.91
C ARG A 38 6.45 -13.63 4.13
N ALA A 39 7.48 -13.30 4.92
CA ALA A 39 7.34 -12.39 6.05
C ALA A 39 6.99 -10.97 5.59
N HIS A 40 7.69 -10.45 4.59
CA HIS A 40 7.38 -9.16 3.98
C HIS A 40 5.96 -9.09 3.40
N ARG A 41 5.52 -10.11 2.65
CA ARG A 41 4.16 -10.16 2.08
C ARG A 41 3.09 -10.13 3.18
N THR A 42 3.33 -10.82 4.30
CA THR A 42 2.42 -10.85 5.45
C THR A 42 2.34 -9.47 6.12
N ALA A 43 3.48 -8.82 6.33
CA ALA A 43 3.54 -7.47 6.87
C ALA A 43 2.81 -6.45 6.00
N PHE A 44 2.98 -6.51 4.67
CA PHE A 44 2.25 -5.65 3.74
C PHE A 44 0.75 -5.95 3.70
N ALA A 45 0.34 -7.22 3.87
CA ALA A 45 -1.08 -7.56 3.92
C ALA A 45 -1.76 -6.97 5.17
N ALA A 46 -1.12 -7.07 6.33
CA ALA A 46 -1.60 -6.44 7.56
C ALA A 46 -1.69 -4.91 7.41
N LEU A 47 -0.67 -4.28 6.83
CA LEU A 47 -0.65 -2.85 6.59
C LEU A 47 -1.80 -2.42 5.65
N LYS A 48 -1.98 -3.10 4.51
CA LYS A 48 -3.01 -2.79 3.50
C LYS A 48 -4.45 -2.87 4.01
N HIS A 49 -4.65 -3.54 5.15
CA HIS A 49 -5.96 -3.65 5.78
C HIS A 49 -6.40 -2.32 6.44
N GLU A 50 -5.45 -1.49 6.87
CA GLU A 50 -5.72 -0.19 7.50
C GLU A 50 -5.16 1.00 6.72
N TYR A 51 -4.25 0.76 5.80
CA TYR A 51 -3.53 1.79 5.06
C TYR A 51 -3.62 1.57 3.55
N GLU A 52 -3.54 2.66 2.81
CA GLU A 52 -3.39 2.65 1.37
C GLU A 52 -2.19 3.50 0.97
N LYS A 53 -1.58 3.15 -0.16
CA LYS A 53 -0.42 3.85 -0.66
C LYS A 53 -0.85 5.13 -1.38
N VAL A 54 -0.29 6.27 -0.95
CA VAL A 54 -0.53 7.58 -1.55
C VAL A 54 0.81 8.20 -1.92
N GLY A 55 1.11 8.24 -3.21
CA GLY A 55 2.40 8.64 -3.72
C GLY A 55 3.50 7.69 -3.28
N ASP A 56 4.36 8.18 -2.41
CA ASP A 56 5.55 7.48 -1.94
C ASP A 56 5.39 6.88 -0.53
N HIS A 57 4.35 7.23 0.23
CA HIS A 57 4.10 6.75 1.60
C HIS A 57 2.74 6.07 1.72
N TRP A 58 2.41 5.60 2.92
CA TRP A 58 1.14 4.97 3.27
C TRP A 58 0.32 5.89 4.17
N GLU A 59 -0.95 6.06 3.84
CA GLU A 59 -1.91 6.86 4.59
C GLU A 59 -3.03 5.96 5.12
N ARG A 60 -3.57 6.28 6.30
CA ARG A 60 -4.71 5.55 6.88
C ARG A 60 -5.93 5.65 5.96
N LYS A 61 -6.58 4.51 5.75
CA LYS A 61 -7.88 4.43 5.09
C LYS A 61 -8.98 5.02 5.98
N ALA A 62 -10.02 5.55 5.35
CA ALA A 62 -11.22 5.99 6.06
C ALA A 62 -12.00 4.81 6.68
N GLU A 63 -12.02 3.67 6.00
CA GLU A 63 -12.65 2.43 6.46
C GLU A 63 -11.65 1.27 6.40
N LYS A 64 -11.64 0.44 7.44
CA LYS A 64 -10.80 -0.78 7.49
C LYS A 64 -11.39 -1.84 6.58
N GLY A 65 -10.54 -2.54 5.83
CA GLY A 65 -10.97 -3.63 4.96
C GLY A 65 -10.01 -3.87 3.80
N PRO A 66 -10.21 -4.97 3.05
CA PRO A 66 -9.33 -5.35 1.95
C PRO A 66 -9.27 -4.23 0.90
N SER A 67 -8.06 -3.90 0.44
CA SER A 67 -7.84 -2.86 -0.56
C SER A 67 -8.27 -3.23 -1.98
N ASP A 68 -8.41 -4.52 -2.28
CA ASP A 68 -8.87 -5.02 -3.58
C ASP A 68 -9.49 -6.41 -3.44
N ASP A 69 -10.18 -6.90 -4.47
CA ASP A 69 -10.81 -8.23 -4.48
C ASP A 69 -9.84 -9.36 -4.19
N ARG A 70 -8.55 -9.18 -4.46
CA ARG A 70 -7.53 -10.16 -4.12
C ARG A 70 -7.08 -10.04 -2.67
N ALA A 71 -6.99 -8.84 -2.11
CA ALA A 71 -6.81 -8.68 -0.66
C ALA A 71 -7.97 -9.32 0.12
N ALA A 72 -9.17 -9.42 -0.46
CA ALA A 72 -10.30 -10.15 0.12
C ALA A 72 -10.17 -11.68 -0.01
N GLN A 73 -9.47 -12.19 -1.03
CA GLN A 73 -9.22 -13.60 -1.25
C GLN A 73 -7.92 -14.03 -0.55
N SER A 74 -7.99 -14.31 0.75
CA SER A 74 -6.88 -14.90 1.50
C SER A 74 -6.41 -16.23 0.86
N GLY A 75 -5.32 -16.22 0.09
CA GLY A 75 -4.78 -17.43 -0.53
C GLY A 75 -3.39 -17.30 -1.18
N PRO A 76 -2.61 -18.39 -1.28
CA PRO A 76 -1.20 -18.39 -1.77
C PRO A 76 -1.03 -18.05 -3.26
N SER A 77 -2.11 -18.05 -4.03
CA SER A 77 -2.12 -17.95 -5.50
C SER A 77 -2.11 -16.51 -6.02
N GLY A 78 -1.95 -15.53 -5.13
CA GLY A 78 -1.92 -14.14 -5.52
C GLY A 78 -0.61 -13.77 -6.21
N SER A 79 -0.51 -13.94 -7.52
CA SER A 79 0.62 -13.54 -8.37
C SER A 79 0.31 -12.42 -9.38
N GLY A 80 -0.73 -11.62 -9.16
CA GLY A 80 -0.99 -10.39 -9.95
C GLY A 80 -0.44 -9.13 -9.27
N GLU A 81 -0.36 -8.01 -9.96
CA GLU A 81 -0.11 -6.70 -9.33
C GLU A 81 -1.26 -6.36 -8.38
N ALA A 82 -1.09 -6.54 -7.06
CA ALA A 82 -1.93 -5.83 -6.09
C ALA A 82 -1.74 -4.35 -6.39
N ALA A 83 -2.81 -3.58 -6.62
CA ALA A 83 -2.85 -2.27 -7.30
C ALA A 83 -1.87 -1.19 -6.76
N GLY A 84 -0.57 -1.45 -6.73
CA GLY A 84 0.44 -0.67 -6.03
C GLY A 84 0.22 -0.43 -4.53
N GLY A 85 -0.79 -1.05 -3.89
CA GLY A 85 -1.25 -0.67 -2.55
C GLY A 85 -2.35 0.41 -2.53
N VAL A 86 -2.90 0.78 -3.69
CA VAL A 86 -4.11 1.63 -3.81
C VAL A 86 -5.33 0.84 -3.35
N ASP A 87 -6.26 1.50 -2.65
CA ASP A 87 -7.56 0.91 -2.31
C ASP A 87 -8.53 0.96 -3.50
N ALA A 88 -8.52 -0.08 -4.33
CA ALA A 88 -9.47 -0.25 -5.43
C ALA A 88 -10.93 -0.38 -4.96
N ASN A 89 -11.16 -0.74 -3.70
CA ASN A 89 -12.51 -0.82 -3.13
C ASN A 89 -13.06 0.55 -2.71
N ALA A 90 -12.21 1.56 -2.54
CA ALA A 90 -12.62 2.91 -2.15
C ALA A 90 -13.64 3.53 -3.11
N THR A 91 -14.40 4.51 -2.62
CA THR A 91 -15.36 5.23 -3.46
C THR A 91 -14.65 6.00 -4.58
N LYS A 92 -15.34 6.23 -5.71
CA LYS A 92 -14.78 7.07 -6.79
C LYS A 92 -14.39 8.46 -6.29
N ALA A 93 -15.18 9.02 -5.36
CA ALA A 93 -14.91 10.32 -4.77
C ALA A 93 -13.58 10.32 -3.99
N HIS A 94 -13.33 9.29 -3.20
CA HIS A 94 -12.07 9.11 -2.49
C HIS A 94 -10.88 9.01 -3.45
N LEU A 95 -10.95 8.12 -4.45
CA LEU A 95 -9.88 7.99 -5.45
C LEU A 95 -9.63 9.28 -6.24
N LEU A 96 -10.68 10.06 -6.50
CA LEU A 96 -10.56 11.35 -7.17
C LEU A 96 -9.87 12.39 -6.27
N ASP A 97 -10.11 12.35 -4.96
CA ASP A 97 -9.39 13.18 -3.99
C ASP A 97 -7.90 12.80 -3.94
N LEU A 98 -7.57 11.52 -3.83
CA LEU A 98 -6.19 11.04 -3.91
C LEU A 98 -5.52 11.51 -5.21
N ALA A 99 -6.19 11.33 -6.35
CA ALA A 99 -5.67 11.74 -7.65
C ALA A 99 -5.49 13.25 -7.76
N LYS A 100 -6.33 14.04 -7.07
CA LYS A 100 -6.18 15.49 -6.96
C LYS A 100 -4.96 15.86 -6.10
N ARG A 101 -4.76 15.21 -4.94
CA ARG A 101 -3.59 15.42 -4.07
C ARG A 101 -2.28 15.06 -4.77
N LEU A 102 -2.31 14.04 -5.62
CA LEU A 102 -1.18 13.65 -6.46
C LEU A 102 -1.08 14.43 -7.79
N ASP A 103 -1.90 15.46 -8.01
CA ASP A 103 -1.90 16.28 -9.24
C ASP A 103 -1.95 15.48 -10.56
N ILE A 104 -2.75 14.40 -10.56
CA ILE A 104 -2.94 13.56 -11.75
C ILE A 104 -3.78 14.33 -12.78
N ARG A 105 -3.20 14.61 -13.95
CA ARG A 105 -3.91 15.32 -15.04
C ARG A 105 -5.03 14.46 -15.60
N GLY A 106 -6.17 15.09 -15.88
CA GLY A 106 -7.35 14.40 -16.43
C GLY A 106 -8.21 13.64 -15.40
N ARG A 107 -7.86 13.64 -14.10
CA ARG A 107 -8.57 12.86 -13.06
C ARG A 107 -10.09 13.05 -13.02
N SER A 108 -10.59 14.24 -13.37
CA SER A 108 -12.03 14.53 -13.33
C SER A 108 -12.85 13.79 -14.39
N ARG A 109 -12.21 13.33 -15.48
CA ARG A 109 -12.87 12.58 -16.56
C ARG A 109 -12.74 11.07 -16.39
N MET A 110 -11.88 10.62 -15.48
CA MET A 110 -11.61 9.21 -15.27
C MET A 110 -12.77 8.50 -14.55
N THR A 111 -13.00 7.26 -14.93
CA THR A 111 -13.82 6.26 -14.24
C THR A 111 -13.10 5.75 -12.98
N LYS A 112 -13.80 5.00 -12.13
CA LYS A 112 -13.20 4.42 -10.92
C LYS A 112 -11.99 3.52 -11.26
N PRO A 113 -12.06 2.58 -12.22
CA PRO A 113 -10.90 1.77 -12.61
C PRO A 113 -9.74 2.60 -13.16
N GLU A 114 -10.02 3.59 -14.00
CA GLU A 114 -8.98 4.48 -14.54
C GLU A 114 -8.27 5.29 -13.44
N LEU A 115 -9.00 5.71 -12.40
CA LEU A 115 -8.39 6.38 -11.24
C LEU A 115 -7.46 5.43 -10.47
N VAL A 116 -7.86 4.18 -10.24
CA VAL A 116 -7.01 3.17 -9.57
C VAL A 116 -5.71 2.98 -10.35
N GLU A 117 -5.80 2.78 -11.66
CA GLU A 117 -4.63 2.62 -12.52
C GLU A 117 -3.72 3.86 -12.51
N ALA A 118 -4.31 5.05 -12.62
CA ALA A 118 -3.55 6.30 -12.62
C ALA A 118 -2.82 6.50 -11.30
N LEU A 119 -3.47 6.20 -10.17
CA LEU A 119 -2.86 6.24 -8.84
C LEU A 119 -1.73 5.21 -8.72
N GLN A 120 -1.92 3.97 -9.17
CA GLN A 120 -0.87 2.95 -9.14
C GLN A 120 0.37 3.38 -9.92
N ARG A 121 0.18 3.97 -11.11
CA ARG A 121 1.28 4.48 -11.95
C ARG A 121 2.01 5.64 -11.25
N GLU A 122 1.27 6.60 -10.71
CA GLU A 122 1.85 7.76 -10.03
C GLU A 122 2.57 7.36 -8.74
N ASN A 123 2.01 6.43 -7.96
CA ASN A 123 2.65 5.88 -6.77
C ASN A 123 3.98 5.20 -7.10
N THR A 124 4.01 4.38 -8.16
CA THR A 124 5.22 3.70 -8.62
C THR A 124 6.28 4.71 -9.04
N LYS A 125 5.89 5.77 -9.76
CA LYS A 125 6.78 6.85 -10.18
C LYS A 125 7.37 7.61 -9.01
N ARG A 126 6.56 8.00 -8.02
CA ARG A 126 7.04 8.72 -6.83
C ARG A 126 7.91 7.86 -5.94
N THR A 127 7.56 6.59 -5.77
CA THR A 127 8.38 5.63 -5.01
C THR A 127 9.76 5.49 -5.63
N ARG A 128 9.86 5.38 -6.97
CA ARG A 128 11.17 5.33 -7.67
C ARG A 128 11.97 6.60 -7.43
N LYS A 129 11.35 7.77 -7.64
CA LYS A 129 12.00 9.07 -7.44
C LYS A 129 12.48 9.30 -6.00
N ALA A 130 11.78 8.74 -5.01
CA ALA A 130 12.15 8.86 -3.61
C ALA A 130 13.22 7.83 -3.17
N ALA A 131 13.58 6.89 -4.05
CA ALA A 131 14.65 5.92 -3.82
C ALA A 131 15.97 6.31 -4.49
N ASP A 132 15.97 7.35 -5.33
CA ASP A 132 17.15 8.02 -5.92
C ASP A 132 17.73 9.08 -4.96
#